data_AF-A0A1I6A4W3-F1
#
_entry.id   AF-A0A1I6A4W3-F1
#
_cell.length_a   1.000
_cell.length_b   1.000
_cell.length_c   1.000
_cell.angle_alpha   90.00
_cell.angle_beta   90.00
_cell.angle_gamma   90.00
#
_symmetry.space_group_name_H-M   'P 1'
#
loop_
_entity.id
_entity.type
_entity.pdbx_description
1 polymer ?
#
loop_
_entity_poly.entity_id
_entity_poly.type
_entity_poly.pdbx_seq_one_letter_code
_entity_poly.pdbx_strand_id
1 'polypeptide(L)'
;MIIAALSLGLIAFVGVLRILQAEAVARQIVTTAQDALQVISNPDLSDIEKERKVRRASLSLFGRFLAIAGIGLASLVAAAAIVWSGSVAGLYGLDAAMSVAMGWPFLIGSTFCAIALWLTLDQIGGQRGAPAKQAGEVPYGPMEQALHNFAFASPARQRRLGALETRLYSSWIDEGRAARPVFVTSLPRAGTTIMLNVLAETPEFASATYRHMPFTLAPLLWGRIGPLVQKIAERTERAHGDGIEVSGDSPEAFEEMLWMAFWPEHYRPDRIETWSAEDHDAAFARYFRTHMAKIVASKPGASRYVSKNNANIARLPLLDTICPDATIVIPVREPRAQVASLMRLHERFLDLHAREPFGRRYMEGLGHFEFGQALRPVAFGGTTADVEMASGADFWLRYWIGAYEHVLATAGRSAVFVDHDALCAAPHETLPALAEAIGADATDVIVDRATIFRSPGPPPEIDSASPPLLAHARAVHAALLDRALAPAAPSHRRKVIA
;
A
#
# COMPACT_ATOMS: atom_id res chain seq x y z
N MET A 1 -41.79 29.72 -8.80
CA MET A 1 -41.86 29.97 -7.35
C MET A 1 -41.50 28.74 -6.52
N ILE A 2 -42.11 27.56 -6.75
CA ILE A 2 -41.78 26.32 -6.01
C ILE A 2 -40.28 25.98 -6.05
N ILE A 3 -39.69 25.90 -7.25
CA ILE A 3 -38.25 25.56 -7.40
C ILE A 3 -37.35 26.54 -6.66
N ALA A 4 -37.63 27.85 -6.76
CA ALA A 4 -36.86 28.88 -6.06
C ALA A 4 -36.93 28.73 -4.53
N ALA A 5 -38.10 28.40 -3.98
CA ALA A 5 -38.25 28.17 -2.54
C ALA A 5 -37.54 26.89 -2.09
N LEU A 6 -37.61 25.81 -2.89
CA LEU A 6 -36.87 24.58 -2.63
C LEU A 6 -35.35 24.79 -2.71
N SER A 7 -34.87 25.59 -3.67
CA SER A 7 -33.46 25.96 -3.77
C SER A 7 -33.00 26.83 -2.59
N LEU A 8 -33.82 27.77 -2.12
CA LEU A 8 -33.53 28.54 -0.91
C LEU A 8 -33.53 27.66 0.34
N GLY A 9 -34.45 26.69 0.42
CA GLY A 9 -34.46 25.67 1.47
C GLY A 9 -33.18 24.83 1.47
N LEU A 10 -32.69 24.45 0.29
CA LEU A 10 -31.41 23.74 0.13
C LEU A 10 -30.22 24.58 0.60
N ILE A 11 -30.18 25.87 0.27
CA ILE A 11 -29.13 26.79 0.72
C ILE A 11 -29.16 26.91 2.25
N ALA A 12 -30.33 27.05 2.85
CA ALA A 12 -30.46 27.11 4.31
C ALA A 12 -30.08 25.80 5.00
N PHE A 13 -30.45 24.66 4.42
CA PHE A 13 -30.03 23.35 4.89
C PHE A 13 -28.50 23.26 4.96
N VAL A 14 -27.82 23.56 3.84
CA VAL A 14 -26.35 23.55 3.76
C VAL A 14 -25.72 24.59 4.69
N GLY A 15 -26.33 25.78 4.78
CA GLY A 15 -25.88 26.86 5.65
C GLY A 15 -25.90 26.48 7.13
N VAL A 16 -26.97 25.85 7.62
CA VAL A 16 -27.08 25.40 9.01
C VAL A 16 -26.07 24.30 9.32
N LEU A 17 -25.88 23.32 8.42
CA LEU A 17 -24.84 22.30 8.56
C LEU A 17 -23.44 22.92 8.74
N ARG A 18 -23.15 23.99 7.99
CA ARG A 18 -21.86 24.69 8.05
C ARG A 18 -21.71 25.53 9.32
N ILE A 19 -22.72 26.33 9.66
CA ILE A 19 -22.71 27.20 10.85
C ILE A 19 -22.55 26.38 12.13
N LEU A 20 -23.26 25.27 12.22
CA LEU A 20 -23.18 24.36 13.37
C LEU A 20 -22.00 23.37 13.28
N GLN A 21 -21.13 23.53 12.27
CA GLN A 21 -19.92 22.74 12.08
C GLN A 21 -20.17 21.23 12.09
N ALA A 22 -21.19 20.76 11.36
CA ALA A 22 -21.53 19.35 11.22
C ALA A 22 -20.30 18.50 10.84
N GLU A 23 -19.43 19.04 9.99
CA GLU A 23 -18.18 18.41 9.57
C GLU A 23 -17.19 18.20 10.74
N ALA A 24 -17.05 19.17 11.64
CA ALA A 24 -16.18 19.05 12.80
C ALA A 24 -16.71 18.01 13.78
N VAL A 25 -18.03 18.00 14.03
CA VAL A 25 -18.68 16.98 14.87
C VAL A 25 -18.52 15.59 14.26
N ALA A 26 -18.75 15.44 12.95
CA ALA A 26 -18.55 14.17 12.24
C ALA A 26 -17.10 13.68 12.32
N ARG A 27 -16.11 14.55 12.07
CA ARG A 27 -14.69 14.21 12.21
C ARG A 27 -14.35 13.75 13.62
N GLN A 28 -14.87 14.42 14.64
CA GLN A 28 -14.68 14.04 16.04
C GLN A 28 -15.35 12.70 16.39
N ILE A 29 -16.51 12.38 15.82
CA ILE A 29 -17.14 11.06 15.99
C ILE A 29 -16.19 9.98 15.44
N VAL A 30 -15.65 10.19 14.24
CA VAL A 30 -14.73 9.25 13.61
C VAL A 30 -13.46 9.09 14.43
N THR A 31 -12.81 10.17 14.87
CA THR A 31 -11.58 10.08 15.68
C THR A 31 -11.82 9.30 16.97
N THR A 32 -12.88 9.61 17.71
CA THR A 32 -13.13 8.92 18.98
C THR A 32 -13.57 7.48 18.80
N ALA A 33 -14.26 7.13 17.70
CA ALA A 33 -14.53 5.74 17.37
C ALA A 33 -13.24 4.98 17.05
N GLN A 34 -12.28 5.61 16.37
CA GLN A 34 -10.98 5.03 16.07
C GLN A 34 -10.12 4.86 17.32
N ASP A 35 -10.03 5.89 18.17
CA ASP A 35 -9.30 5.82 19.44
C ASP A 35 -9.86 4.68 20.30
N ALA A 36 -11.19 4.52 20.35
CA ALA A 36 -11.84 3.42 21.07
C ALA A 36 -11.45 2.04 20.49
N LEU A 37 -11.48 1.90 19.16
CA LEU A 37 -11.07 0.66 18.48
C LEU A 37 -9.58 0.36 18.71
N GLN A 38 -8.72 1.39 18.67
CA GLN A 38 -7.30 1.27 18.96
C GLN A 38 -7.07 0.76 20.39
N VAL A 39 -7.75 1.35 21.37
CA VAL A 39 -7.68 0.92 22.78
C VAL A 39 -8.10 -0.55 22.94
N ILE A 40 -9.20 -0.98 22.32
CA ILE A 40 -9.68 -2.38 22.42
C ILE A 40 -8.65 -3.34 21.84
N SER A 41 -8.03 -2.97 20.72
CA SER A 41 -7.06 -3.80 20.01
C SER A 41 -5.64 -3.76 20.58
N ASN A 42 -5.35 -2.88 21.54
CA ASN A 42 -4.00 -2.71 22.05
C ASN A 42 -3.68 -3.83 23.07
N PRO A 43 -2.72 -4.71 22.79
CA PRO A 43 -2.35 -5.80 23.71
C PRO A 43 -1.63 -5.30 24.97
N ASP A 44 -1.06 -4.09 24.94
CA ASP A 44 -0.24 -3.53 26.02
C ASP A 44 -1.05 -2.81 27.10
N LEU A 45 -2.37 -2.72 26.93
CA LEU A 45 -3.29 -2.14 27.91
C LEU A 45 -3.95 -3.23 28.75
N SER A 46 -4.00 -3.01 30.07
CA SER A 46 -4.79 -3.87 30.96
C SER A 46 -6.29 -3.76 30.68
N ASP A 47 -7.05 -4.81 31.01
CA ASP A 47 -8.50 -4.83 30.76
C ASP A 47 -9.24 -3.70 31.48
N ILE A 48 -8.78 -3.31 32.67
CA ILE A 48 -9.34 -2.18 33.43
C ILE A 48 -9.09 -0.84 32.72
N GLU A 49 -7.91 -0.66 32.12
CA GLU A 49 -7.60 0.55 31.34
C GLU A 49 -8.38 0.60 30.03
N LYS A 50 -8.54 -0.55 29.36
CA LYS A 50 -9.39 -0.69 28.18
C LYS A 50 -10.82 -0.28 28.52
N GLU A 51 -11.39 -0.85 29.58
CA GLU A 51 -12.76 -0.56 30.00
C GLU A 51 -12.98 0.93 30.26
N ARG A 52 -12.09 1.58 31.03
CA ARG A 52 -12.20 3.02 31.33
C ARG A 52 -12.15 3.89 30.07
N LYS A 53 -11.19 3.64 29.18
CA LYS A 53 -10.99 4.42 27.96
C LYS A 53 -12.14 4.19 26.97
N VAL A 54 -12.61 2.95 26.81
CA VAL A 54 -13.76 2.60 25.96
C VAL A 54 -15.04 3.23 26.50
N ARG A 55 -15.31 3.15 27.82
CA ARG A 55 -16.50 3.78 28.42
C ARG A 55 -16.54 5.28 28.20
N ARG A 56 -15.40 5.97 28.36
CA ARG A 56 -15.29 7.42 28.07
C ARG A 56 -15.55 7.71 26.60
N ALA A 57 -15.00 6.90 25.69
CA ALA A 57 -15.26 7.04 24.27
C ALA A 57 -16.74 6.81 23.93
N SER A 58 -17.40 5.80 24.49
CA SER A 58 -18.83 5.54 24.30
C SER A 58 -19.71 6.71 24.75
N LEU A 59 -19.43 7.31 25.91
CA LEU A 59 -20.16 8.49 26.38
C LEU A 59 -19.94 9.71 25.46
N SER A 60 -18.71 9.91 24.98
CA SER A 60 -18.39 10.98 24.04
C SER A 60 -19.07 10.76 22.67
N LEU A 61 -19.06 9.54 22.15
CA LEU A 61 -19.76 9.16 20.92
C LEU A 61 -21.27 9.36 21.05
N PHE A 62 -21.87 8.98 22.17
CA PHE A 62 -23.29 9.19 22.42
C PHE A 62 -23.64 10.68 22.44
N GLY A 63 -22.87 11.51 23.15
CA GLY A 63 -23.08 12.96 23.18
C GLY A 63 -22.94 13.60 21.79
N ARG A 64 -21.95 13.17 21.00
CA ARG A 64 -21.74 13.68 19.64
C ARG A 64 -22.77 13.16 18.65
N PHE A 65 -23.28 11.95 18.83
CA PHE A 65 -24.41 11.43 18.07
C PHE A 65 -25.66 12.29 18.28
N LEU A 66 -25.96 12.66 19.53
CA LEU A 66 -27.05 13.61 19.81
C LEU A 66 -26.79 14.97 19.18
N ALA A 67 -25.55 15.46 19.19
CA ALA A 67 -25.19 16.72 18.55
C ALA A 67 -25.42 16.68 17.03
N ILE A 68 -24.93 15.64 16.33
CA ILE A 68 -25.09 15.56 14.87
C ILE A 68 -26.54 15.31 14.47
N ALA A 69 -27.30 14.54 15.26
CA ALA A 69 -28.74 14.38 15.08
C ALA A 69 -29.48 15.72 15.27
N GLY A 70 -29.11 16.49 16.29
CA GLY A 70 -29.64 17.84 16.54
C GLY A 70 -29.33 18.81 15.41
N ILE A 71 -28.10 18.77 14.87
CA ILE A 71 -27.70 19.59 13.71
C ILE A 71 -28.51 19.19 12.47
N GLY A 72 -28.68 17.89 12.22
CA GLY A 72 -29.52 17.38 11.13
C GLY A 72 -30.97 17.84 11.24
N LEU A 73 -31.56 17.73 12.44
CA LEU A 73 -32.91 18.23 12.72
C LEU A 73 -33.02 19.73 12.50
N ALA A 74 -32.09 20.52 13.03
CA ALA A 74 -32.07 21.98 12.84
C ALA A 74 -31.99 22.36 11.36
N SER A 75 -31.19 21.64 10.58
CA SER A 75 -31.02 21.87 9.15
C SER A 75 -32.31 21.56 8.37
N LEU A 76 -32.99 20.46 8.71
CA LEU A 76 -34.29 20.10 8.14
C LEU A 76 -35.38 21.11 8.50
N VAL A 77 -35.42 21.55 9.77
CA VAL A 77 -36.39 22.57 10.24
C VAL A 77 -36.17 23.89 9.52
N ALA A 78 -34.92 24.32 9.34
CA ALA A 78 -34.61 25.56 8.62
C ALA A 78 -35.08 25.50 7.15
N ALA A 79 -34.81 24.38 6.47
CA ALA A 79 -35.28 24.17 5.10
C ALA A 79 -36.82 24.14 5.01
N ALA A 80 -37.47 23.41 5.92
CA ALA A 80 -38.92 23.29 5.98
C ALA A 80 -39.60 24.64 6.29
N ALA A 81 -39.02 25.46 7.16
CA ALA A 81 -39.55 26.79 7.48
C ALA A 81 -39.57 27.72 6.25
N ILE A 82 -38.54 27.65 5.40
CA ILE A 82 -38.48 28.41 4.14
C ILE A 82 -39.57 27.97 3.16
N VAL A 83 -39.77 26.66 3.00
CA VAL A 83 -40.80 26.12 2.11
C VAL A 83 -42.21 26.40 2.66
N TRP A 84 -42.40 26.28 3.97
CA TRP A 84 -43.69 26.54 4.61
C TRP A 84 -44.07 28.02 4.56
N SER A 85 -43.13 28.93 4.84
CA SER A 85 -43.38 30.38 4.77
C SER A 85 -43.81 30.85 3.37
N GLY A 86 -43.22 30.29 2.31
CA GLY A 86 -43.66 30.57 0.94
C GLY A 86 -45.09 30.10 0.65
N SER A 87 -45.51 28.98 1.26
CA SER A 87 -46.89 28.50 1.15
C SER A 87 -47.88 29.38 1.93
N VAL A 88 -47.54 29.77 3.16
CA VAL A 88 -48.37 30.69 3.97
C VAL A 88 -48.52 32.06 3.30
N ALA A 89 -47.49 32.52 2.59
CA ALA A 89 -47.54 33.74 1.79
C ALA A 89 -48.36 33.60 0.48
N GLY A 90 -48.96 32.44 0.22
CA GLY A 90 -49.81 32.21 -0.95
C GLY A 90 -49.06 32.06 -2.27
N LEU A 91 -47.74 31.84 -2.24
CA LEU A 91 -46.92 31.74 -3.46
C LEU A 91 -47.08 30.39 -4.20
N TYR A 92 -47.47 29.35 -3.47
CA TYR A 92 -47.73 27.99 -3.97
C TYR A 92 -48.44 27.14 -2.91
N GLY A 93 -49.07 26.04 -3.34
CA GLY A 93 -49.61 25.02 -2.43
C GLY A 93 -48.53 24.09 -1.90
N LEU A 94 -48.64 23.67 -0.63
CA LEU A 94 -47.67 22.77 0.01
C LEU A 94 -47.59 21.41 -0.70
N ASP A 95 -48.72 20.86 -1.13
CA ASP A 95 -48.79 19.58 -1.83
C ASP A 95 -48.04 19.61 -3.18
N ALA A 96 -48.13 20.75 -3.88
CA ALA A 96 -47.42 20.97 -5.14
C ALA A 96 -45.91 21.14 -4.91
N ALA A 97 -45.49 21.77 -3.81
CA ALA A 97 -44.07 21.84 -3.46
C ALA A 97 -43.51 20.46 -3.10
N MET A 98 -44.28 19.65 -2.37
CA MET A 98 -43.88 18.33 -1.91
C MET A 98 -43.77 17.33 -3.07
N SER A 99 -44.69 17.39 -4.05
CA SER A 99 -44.62 16.55 -5.26
C SER A 99 -43.38 16.85 -6.11
N VAL A 100 -43.00 18.12 -6.24
CA VAL A 100 -41.76 18.53 -6.92
C VAL A 100 -40.54 18.08 -6.14
N ALA A 101 -40.54 18.23 -4.81
CA ALA A 101 -39.41 17.84 -3.96
C ALA A 101 -39.14 16.33 -3.97
N MET A 102 -40.18 15.50 -4.07
CA MET A 102 -40.07 14.04 -4.15
C MET A 102 -39.77 13.53 -5.57
N GLY A 103 -39.78 14.39 -6.57
CA GLY A 103 -39.48 14.03 -7.96
C GLY A 103 -37.99 13.70 -8.16
N TRP A 104 -37.71 12.62 -8.89
CA TRP A 104 -36.34 12.24 -9.29
C TRP A 104 -35.51 13.38 -9.88
N PRO A 105 -36.04 14.27 -10.75
CA PRO A 105 -35.27 15.39 -11.28
C PRO A 105 -34.78 16.35 -10.19
N PHE A 106 -35.61 16.62 -9.19
CA PHE A 106 -35.24 17.50 -8.09
C PHE A 106 -34.28 16.82 -7.13
N LEU A 107 -34.48 15.54 -6.80
CA LEU A 107 -33.58 14.80 -5.91
C LEU A 107 -32.15 14.73 -6.48
N ILE A 108 -32.01 14.39 -7.76
CA ILE A 108 -30.71 14.34 -8.44
C ILE A 108 -30.11 15.75 -8.54
N GLY A 109 -30.88 16.73 -9.02
CA GLY A 109 -30.41 18.10 -9.19
C GLY A 109 -29.99 18.78 -7.88
N SER A 110 -30.80 18.64 -6.82
CA SER A 110 -30.51 19.19 -5.50
C SER A 110 -29.27 18.56 -4.86
N THR A 111 -29.03 17.26 -5.08
CA THR A 111 -27.81 16.59 -4.62
C THR A 111 -26.57 17.20 -5.25
N PHE A 112 -26.53 17.35 -6.57
CA PHE A 112 -25.41 17.99 -7.26
C PHE A 112 -25.23 19.46 -6.87
N CYS A 113 -26.33 20.21 -6.75
CA CYS A 113 -26.29 21.60 -6.31
C CYS A 113 -25.79 21.76 -4.87
N ALA A 114 -26.17 20.86 -3.96
CA ALA A 114 -25.68 20.88 -2.57
C ALA A 114 -24.17 20.63 -2.51
N ILE A 115 -23.67 19.68 -3.30
CA ILE A 115 -22.23 19.40 -3.41
C ILE A 115 -21.49 20.62 -3.97
N ALA A 116 -21.97 21.19 -5.08
CA ALA A 116 -21.36 22.38 -5.68
C ALA A 116 -21.36 23.58 -4.70
N LEU A 117 -22.48 23.82 -4.02
CA LEU A 117 -22.60 24.87 -3.01
C LEU A 117 -21.60 24.66 -1.87
N TRP A 118 -21.48 23.42 -1.38
CA TRP A 118 -20.51 23.09 -0.33
C TRP A 118 -19.07 23.39 -0.76
N LEU A 119 -18.67 22.95 -1.96
CA LEU A 119 -17.31 23.16 -2.50
C LEU A 119 -16.98 24.64 -2.72
N THR A 120 -17.92 25.42 -3.26
CA THR A 120 -17.73 26.86 -3.47
C THR A 120 -17.55 27.62 -2.15
N LEU A 121 -18.32 27.27 -1.12
CA LEU A 121 -18.19 27.87 0.20
C LEU A 121 -16.86 27.49 0.88
N ASP A 122 -16.33 26.28 0.64
CA ASP A 122 -15.03 25.84 1.14
C ASP A 122 -13.84 26.56 0.49
N GLN A 123 -13.93 26.89 -0.80
CA GLN A 123 -12.90 27.68 -1.48
C GLN A 123 -12.81 29.11 -0.92
N ILE A 124 -13.93 29.68 -0.47
CA ILE A 124 -14.00 31.03 0.13
C ILE A 124 -13.57 31.02 1.61
N GLY A 125 -13.69 29.87 2.29
CA GLY A 125 -13.49 29.73 3.73
C GLY A 125 -12.05 29.52 4.21
N GLY A 126 -11.05 29.51 3.32
CA GLY A 126 -9.62 29.52 3.66
C GLY A 126 -9.22 28.69 4.88
N GLN A 127 -9.28 27.35 4.80
CA GLN A 127 -8.72 26.52 5.87
C GLN A 127 -7.19 26.55 5.84
N ARG A 128 -6.61 27.07 6.94
CA ARG A 128 -5.21 27.00 7.33
C ARG A 128 -4.68 25.57 7.25
N GLY A 129 -3.53 25.41 6.60
CA GLY A 129 -2.82 24.15 6.48
C GLY A 129 -2.56 23.52 7.84
N ALA A 130 -2.78 22.21 7.92
CA ALA A 130 -2.40 21.40 9.07
C ALA A 130 -0.89 21.50 9.31
N PRO A 131 -0.41 21.41 10.57
CA PRO A 131 1.02 21.40 10.86
C PRO A 131 1.71 20.26 10.12
N ALA A 132 2.93 20.51 9.66
CA ALA A 132 3.76 19.52 8.98
C ALA A 132 3.95 18.28 9.87
N LYS A 133 3.48 17.13 9.39
CA LYS A 133 3.72 15.83 10.03
C LYS A 133 5.21 15.51 9.98
N GLN A 134 5.72 14.84 11.02
CA GLN A 134 7.13 14.43 11.07
C GLN A 134 7.40 13.33 10.03
N ALA A 135 8.64 13.27 9.54
CA ALA A 135 9.07 12.26 8.58
C ALA A 135 8.82 10.85 9.15
N GLY A 136 8.00 10.08 8.44
CA GLY A 136 7.68 8.69 8.73
C GLY A 136 6.37 8.42 9.48
N GLU A 137 5.63 9.46 9.88
CA GLU A 137 4.24 9.27 10.31
C GLU A 137 3.33 9.01 9.11
N VAL A 138 2.31 8.16 9.29
CA VAL A 138 1.40 7.87 8.18
C VAL A 138 0.58 9.15 7.87
N PRO A 139 0.61 9.67 6.61
CA PRO A 139 0.05 10.98 6.31
C PRO A 139 -1.48 11.02 6.32
N TYR A 140 -2.17 9.95 6.71
CA TYR A 140 -3.63 9.89 6.69
C TYR A 140 -4.32 10.64 7.84
N GLY A 141 -5.37 11.37 7.49
CA GLY A 141 -6.30 11.95 8.45
C GLY A 141 -7.28 10.91 9.02
N PRO A 142 -8.06 11.23 10.07
CA PRO A 142 -8.94 10.27 10.74
C PRO A 142 -9.93 9.56 9.80
N MET A 143 -10.55 10.29 8.87
CA MET A 143 -11.48 9.68 7.91
C MET A 143 -10.79 8.68 6.98
N GLU A 144 -9.59 9.02 6.52
CA GLU A 144 -8.78 8.13 5.67
C GLU A 144 -8.36 6.90 6.48
N GLN A 145 -7.87 7.06 7.71
CA GLN A 145 -7.56 5.94 8.59
C GLN A 145 -8.77 5.01 8.81
N ALA A 146 -10.00 5.55 8.84
CA ALA A 146 -11.21 4.77 9.00
C ALA A 146 -11.52 3.96 7.74
N LEU A 147 -11.34 4.58 6.58
CA LEU A 147 -11.47 3.92 5.29
C LEU A 147 -10.42 2.80 5.13
N HIS A 148 -9.18 3.04 5.52
CA HIS A 148 -8.12 2.03 5.54
C HIS A 148 -8.48 0.87 6.47
N ASN A 149 -8.87 1.14 7.72
CA ASN A 149 -9.33 0.11 8.65
C ASN A 149 -10.52 -0.68 8.08
N PHE A 150 -11.47 -0.01 7.44
CA PHE A 150 -12.62 -0.67 6.81
C PHE A 150 -12.21 -1.57 5.64
N ALA A 151 -11.31 -1.11 4.78
CA ALA A 151 -10.78 -1.87 3.66
C ALA A 151 -10.01 -3.11 4.15
N PHE A 152 -9.14 -2.95 5.15
CA PHE A 152 -8.31 -4.04 5.69
C PHE A 152 -9.08 -5.02 6.58
N ALA A 153 -10.15 -4.60 7.26
CA ALA A 153 -10.89 -5.44 8.19
C ALA A 153 -11.62 -6.64 7.54
N SER A 154 -11.70 -6.73 6.21
CA SER A 154 -12.26 -7.92 5.57
C SER A 154 -11.61 -8.19 4.21
N PRO A 155 -10.60 -9.08 4.17
CA PRO A 155 -10.03 -9.56 2.92
C PRO A 155 -11.08 -10.15 1.97
N ALA A 156 -12.12 -10.80 2.52
CA ALA A 156 -13.25 -11.32 1.75
C ALA A 156 -14.04 -10.21 1.02
N ARG A 157 -14.20 -9.02 1.63
CA ARG A 157 -14.84 -7.87 0.94
C ARG A 157 -14.00 -7.39 -0.22
N GLN A 158 -12.70 -7.23 -0.03
CA GLN A 158 -11.79 -6.80 -1.10
C GLN A 158 -11.76 -7.79 -2.26
N ARG A 159 -11.76 -9.10 -1.97
CA ARG A 159 -11.89 -10.15 -2.98
C ARG A 159 -13.19 -10.03 -3.78
N ARG A 160 -14.33 -9.85 -3.11
CA ARG A 160 -15.64 -9.68 -3.76
C ARG A 160 -15.67 -8.42 -4.63
N LEU A 161 -15.11 -7.32 -4.14
CA LEU A 161 -15.01 -6.06 -4.88
C LEU A 161 -14.13 -6.23 -6.13
N GLY A 162 -12.99 -6.89 -6.00
CA GLY A 162 -12.12 -7.22 -7.12
C GLY A 162 -12.82 -8.12 -8.15
N ALA A 163 -13.59 -9.12 -7.71
CA ALA A 163 -14.36 -9.97 -8.63
C ALA A 163 -15.48 -9.19 -9.36
N LEU A 164 -16.14 -8.26 -8.67
CA LEU A 164 -17.12 -7.36 -9.29
C LEU A 164 -16.46 -6.46 -10.34
N GLU A 165 -15.32 -5.87 -10.00
CA GLU A 165 -14.52 -5.07 -10.93
C GLU A 165 -14.13 -5.87 -12.18
N THR A 166 -13.68 -7.12 -12.04
CA THR A 166 -13.35 -7.97 -13.19
C THR A 166 -14.53 -8.09 -14.16
N ARG A 167 -15.76 -8.21 -13.64
CA ARG A 167 -16.96 -8.29 -14.46
C ARG A 167 -17.27 -6.95 -15.16
N LEU A 168 -17.18 -5.85 -14.42
CA LEU A 168 -17.46 -4.50 -14.93
C LEU A 168 -16.46 -4.04 -16.00
N TYR A 169 -15.20 -4.44 -15.86
CA TYR A 169 -14.08 -4.01 -16.72
C TYR A 169 -13.55 -5.13 -17.62
N SER A 170 -14.35 -6.17 -17.86
CA SER A 170 -13.94 -7.35 -18.64
C SER A 170 -13.39 -7.02 -20.02
N SER A 171 -13.89 -5.97 -20.69
CA SER A 171 -13.38 -5.53 -21.99
C SER A 171 -12.06 -4.76 -21.94
N TRP A 172 -11.61 -4.34 -20.75
CA TRP A 172 -10.37 -3.57 -20.54
C TRP A 172 -9.25 -4.45 -19.98
N ILE A 173 -9.61 -5.60 -19.42
CA ILE A 173 -8.69 -6.55 -18.80
C ILE A 173 -8.30 -7.59 -19.84
N ASP A 174 -7.03 -7.58 -20.22
CA ASP A 174 -6.45 -8.56 -21.14
C ASP A 174 -5.27 -9.25 -20.45
N GLU A 175 -5.44 -10.52 -20.10
CA GLU A 175 -4.40 -11.32 -19.46
C GLU A 175 -3.19 -11.55 -20.38
N GLY A 176 -3.39 -11.54 -21.70
CA GLY A 176 -2.30 -11.61 -22.68
C GLY A 176 -1.39 -10.38 -22.64
N ARG A 177 -1.93 -9.20 -22.27
CA ARG A 177 -1.16 -7.98 -22.03
C ARG A 177 -0.46 -7.95 -20.67
N ALA A 178 -0.64 -8.94 -19.82
CA ALA A 178 0.14 -9.09 -18.58
C ALA A 178 1.02 -10.35 -18.60
N ALA A 179 1.28 -10.89 -19.79
CA ALA A 179 2.21 -12.00 -19.98
C ALA A 179 3.64 -11.57 -19.61
N ARG A 180 4.46 -12.55 -19.23
CA ARG A 180 5.86 -12.39 -18.83
C ARG A 180 6.05 -11.38 -17.69
N PRO A 181 5.36 -11.54 -16.54
CA PRO A 181 5.51 -10.62 -15.41
C PRO A 181 6.94 -10.67 -14.84
N VAL A 182 7.39 -9.57 -14.26
CA VAL A 182 8.67 -9.47 -13.56
C VAL A 182 8.40 -9.32 -12.06
N PHE A 183 8.88 -10.27 -11.26
CA PHE A 183 8.76 -10.21 -9.80
C PHE A 183 10.11 -9.86 -9.20
N VAL A 184 10.21 -8.77 -8.45
CA VAL A 184 11.39 -8.43 -7.68
C VAL A 184 11.22 -8.92 -6.24
N THR A 185 12.09 -9.82 -5.78
CA THR A 185 12.01 -10.35 -4.42
C THR A 185 13.37 -10.62 -3.82
N SER A 186 13.52 -10.36 -2.53
CA SER A 186 14.69 -10.68 -1.72
C SER A 186 14.34 -10.35 -0.28
N LEU A 187 15.23 -10.64 0.66
CA LEU A 187 15.14 -10.04 1.98
C LEU A 187 15.15 -8.49 1.86
N PRO A 188 14.49 -7.77 2.78
CA PRO A 188 14.56 -6.32 2.80
C PRO A 188 16.00 -5.80 2.79
N ARG A 189 16.21 -4.59 2.29
CA ARG A 189 17.53 -3.92 2.25
C ARG A 189 18.58 -4.59 1.35
N ALA A 190 18.14 -5.48 0.45
CA ALA A 190 18.94 -6.05 -0.64
C ALA A 190 18.95 -5.21 -1.94
N GLY A 191 18.24 -4.07 -1.97
CA GLY A 191 18.10 -3.28 -3.21
C GLY A 191 16.84 -3.56 -4.03
N THR A 192 15.85 -4.25 -3.46
CA THR A 192 14.58 -4.56 -4.15
C THR A 192 13.78 -3.30 -4.51
N THR A 193 13.81 -2.25 -3.67
CA THR A 193 13.10 -0.99 -3.94
C THR A 193 13.69 -0.21 -5.10
N ILE A 194 15.02 -0.05 -5.15
CA ILE A 194 15.68 0.65 -6.27
C ILE A 194 15.45 -0.11 -7.58
N MET A 195 15.48 -1.44 -7.54
CA MET A 195 15.16 -2.29 -8.68
C MET A 195 13.72 -2.08 -9.17
N LEU A 196 12.75 -2.06 -8.25
CA LEU A 196 11.35 -1.76 -8.58
C LEU A 196 11.20 -0.39 -9.24
N ASN A 197 11.87 0.65 -8.71
CA ASN A 197 11.77 2.00 -9.25
C ASN A 197 12.31 2.07 -10.69
N VAL A 198 13.48 1.48 -10.95
CA VAL A 198 14.06 1.42 -12.31
C VAL A 198 13.08 0.77 -13.30
N LEU A 199 12.47 -0.36 -12.91
CA LEU A 199 11.55 -1.08 -13.78
C LEU A 199 10.20 -0.36 -13.92
N ALA A 200 9.60 0.13 -12.83
CA ALA A 200 8.28 0.78 -12.84
C ALA A 200 8.27 2.12 -13.59
N GLU A 201 9.40 2.81 -13.64
CA GLU A 201 9.58 4.05 -14.43
C GLU A 201 9.74 3.78 -15.93
N THR A 202 10.00 2.54 -16.34
CA THR A 202 10.05 2.17 -17.75
C THR A 202 8.62 2.07 -18.32
N PRO A 203 8.30 2.65 -19.50
CA PRO A 203 6.93 2.69 -20.03
C PRO A 203 6.28 1.32 -20.22
N GLU A 204 7.07 0.29 -20.55
CA GLU A 204 6.63 -1.10 -20.78
C GLU A 204 5.96 -1.73 -19.55
N PHE A 205 6.42 -1.38 -18.34
CA PHE A 205 5.99 -2.03 -17.11
C PHE A 205 4.93 -1.24 -16.35
N ALA A 206 3.99 -1.94 -15.73
CA ALA A 206 3.05 -1.40 -14.75
C ALA A 206 3.20 -2.09 -13.41
N SER A 207 3.14 -1.31 -12.33
CA SER A 207 3.22 -1.78 -10.95
C SER A 207 2.06 -1.26 -10.13
N ALA A 208 1.76 -1.92 -9.01
CA ALA A 208 0.85 -1.34 -8.04
C ALA A 208 1.49 -0.09 -7.40
N THR A 209 0.71 1.00 -7.30
CA THR A 209 1.12 2.27 -6.69
C THR A 209 0.14 2.69 -5.60
N TYR A 210 0.53 3.69 -4.80
CA TYR A 210 -0.32 4.22 -3.73
C TYR A 210 -1.69 4.73 -4.21
N ARG A 211 -1.85 5.07 -5.50
CA ARG A 211 -3.17 5.39 -6.10
C ARG A 211 -4.18 4.24 -6.04
N HIS A 212 -3.73 2.99 -5.91
CA HIS A 212 -4.63 1.85 -5.77
C HIS A 212 -5.09 1.63 -4.32
N MET A 213 -4.57 2.40 -3.35
CA MET A 213 -4.95 2.30 -1.95
C MET A 213 -6.20 3.11 -1.63
N PRO A 214 -7.11 2.61 -0.77
CA PRO A 214 -6.93 1.43 0.09
C PRO A 214 -7.48 0.11 -0.49
N PHE A 215 -8.13 0.13 -1.65
CA PHE A 215 -8.77 -1.04 -2.27
C PHE A 215 -7.88 -1.67 -3.35
N THR A 216 -6.72 -2.18 -2.95
CA THR A 216 -5.67 -2.67 -3.86
C THR A 216 -6.14 -3.81 -4.75
N LEU A 217 -7.08 -4.64 -4.28
CA LEU A 217 -7.68 -5.74 -5.06
C LEU A 217 -8.68 -5.27 -6.15
N ALA A 218 -9.05 -3.99 -6.15
CA ALA A 218 -9.93 -3.35 -7.13
C ALA A 218 -9.32 -2.02 -7.68
N PRO A 219 -8.16 -2.09 -8.35
CA PRO A 219 -7.38 -0.92 -8.74
C PRO A 219 -8.03 -0.04 -9.82
N LEU A 220 -8.83 -0.59 -10.74
CA LEU A 220 -9.48 0.16 -11.83
C LEU A 220 -10.69 0.94 -11.31
N LEU A 221 -11.50 0.29 -10.48
CA LEU A 221 -12.67 0.90 -9.85
C LEU A 221 -12.23 2.01 -8.90
N TRP A 222 -11.26 1.71 -8.03
CA TRP A 222 -10.73 2.70 -7.11
C TRP A 222 -9.97 3.81 -7.84
N GLY A 223 -9.20 3.50 -8.89
CA GLY A 223 -8.52 4.52 -9.70
C GLY A 223 -9.46 5.57 -10.32
N ARG A 224 -10.74 5.24 -10.52
CA ARG A 224 -11.76 6.21 -10.97
C ARG A 224 -12.40 7.01 -9.83
N ILE A 225 -12.54 6.41 -8.64
CA ILE A 225 -13.22 7.03 -7.50
C ILE A 225 -12.25 7.82 -6.62
N GLY A 226 -11.05 7.30 -6.40
CA GLY A 226 -10.00 7.86 -5.54
C GLY A 226 -9.72 9.33 -5.80
N PRO A 227 -9.52 9.79 -7.06
CA PRO A 227 -9.28 11.20 -7.36
C PRO A 227 -10.42 12.15 -6.95
N LEU A 228 -11.66 11.65 -6.78
CA LEU A 228 -12.81 12.43 -6.34
C LEU A 228 -12.91 12.53 -4.81
N VAL A 229 -12.22 11.66 -4.08
CA VAL A 229 -12.37 11.46 -2.64
C VAL A 229 -11.10 11.84 -1.86
N GLN A 230 -9.92 11.63 -2.45
CA GLN A 230 -8.63 11.96 -1.85
C GLN A 230 -8.10 13.25 -2.48
N LYS A 231 -7.84 14.28 -1.66
CA LYS A 231 -6.86 15.30 -2.03
C LYS A 231 -5.52 14.57 -2.07
N ILE A 232 -4.90 14.48 -3.24
CA ILE A 232 -3.58 13.87 -3.41
C ILE A 232 -2.65 14.50 -2.37
N ALA A 233 -2.26 13.72 -1.36
CA ALA A 233 -1.31 14.17 -0.36
C ALA A 233 -0.03 14.59 -1.09
N GLU A 234 0.42 15.81 -0.82
CA GLU A 234 1.69 16.29 -1.34
C GLU A 234 2.83 15.35 -0.90
N ARG A 235 3.84 15.27 -1.77
CA ARG A 235 5.02 14.40 -1.66
C ARG A 235 5.50 14.33 -0.21
N THR A 236 5.50 13.14 0.37
CA THR A 236 5.96 12.90 1.75
C THR A 236 7.08 11.87 1.71
N GLU A 237 8.14 12.05 2.49
CA GLU A 237 9.24 11.08 2.59
C GLU A 237 8.73 9.75 3.16
N ARG A 238 9.17 8.61 2.58
CA ARG A 238 8.77 7.27 3.01
C ARG A 238 9.08 7.07 4.50
N ALA A 239 8.22 6.34 5.21
CA ALA A 239 8.45 5.88 6.59
C ALA A 239 9.67 4.95 6.78
N HIS A 240 10.47 4.72 5.74
CA HIS A 240 11.67 3.91 5.76
C HIS A 240 12.96 4.73 5.93
N GLY A 241 12.88 6.07 5.88
CA GLY A 241 14.03 6.97 6.14
C GLY A 241 15.23 6.71 5.23
N ASP A 242 14.97 6.28 3.98
CA ASP A 242 15.95 5.95 2.96
C ASP A 242 16.14 7.06 1.90
N GLY A 243 15.55 8.24 2.14
CA GLY A 243 15.65 9.39 1.23
C GLY A 243 14.85 9.22 -0.07
N ILE A 244 13.96 8.24 -0.15
CA ILE A 244 13.05 8.04 -1.29
C ILE A 244 11.73 8.79 -1.01
N GLU A 245 11.46 9.82 -1.82
CA GLU A 245 10.19 10.56 -1.78
C GLU A 245 9.03 9.67 -2.24
N VAL A 246 7.93 9.63 -1.47
CA VAL A 246 6.71 8.90 -1.84
C VAL A 246 5.69 9.89 -2.37
N SER A 247 5.23 9.62 -3.58
CA SER A 247 4.06 10.24 -4.20
C SER A 247 2.96 9.19 -4.37
N GLY A 248 1.74 9.62 -4.71
CA GLY A 248 0.67 8.67 -5.04
C GLY A 248 1.05 7.68 -6.17
N ASP A 249 1.97 8.08 -7.05
CA ASP A 249 2.46 7.25 -8.16
C ASP A 249 3.63 6.34 -7.80
N SER A 250 4.16 6.45 -6.57
CA SER A 250 5.29 5.63 -6.16
C SER A 250 4.87 4.15 -6.11
N PRO A 251 5.66 3.25 -6.72
CA PRO A 251 5.37 1.83 -6.70
C PRO A 251 5.54 1.26 -5.30
N GLU A 252 4.69 0.31 -4.92
CA GLU A 252 4.71 -0.29 -3.59
C GLU A 252 4.30 -1.77 -3.60
N ALA A 253 4.76 -2.50 -2.59
CA ALA A 253 4.57 -3.94 -2.41
C ALA A 253 3.16 -4.33 -1.92
N PHE A 254 2.12 -3.96 -2.66
CA PHE A 254 0.72 -4.27 -2.27
C PHE A 254 0.25 -5.68 -2.59
N GLU A 255 1.08 -6.45 -3.28
CA GLU A 255 0.76 -7.83 -3.66
C GLU A 255 0.47 -8.71 -2.44
N GLU A 256 1.11 -8.45 -1.31
CA GLU A 256 0.98 -9.24 -0.09
C GLU A 256 -0.45 -9.29 0.47
N MET A 257 -1.23 -8.24 0.20
CA MET A 257 -2.65 -8.22 0.57
C MET A 257 -3.47 -9.30 -0.14
N LEU A 258 -3.09 -9.68 -1.38
CA LEU A 258 -3.74 -10.77 -2.08
C LEU A 258 -3.42 -12.10 -1.40
N TRP A 259 -2.17 -12.31 -1.02
CA TRP A 259 -1.72 -13.53 -0.38
C TRP A 259 -2.35 -13.72 1.00
N MET A 260 -2.39 -12.68 1.84
CA MET A 260 -3.13 -12.70 3.11
C MET A 260 -4.64 -12.96 2.93
N ALA A 261 -5.23 -12.55 1.80
CA ALA A 261 -6.64 -12.75 1.51
C ALA A 261 -7.00 -14.18 1.06
N PHE A 262 -6.03 -14.95 0.60
CA PHE A 262 -6.22 -16.32 0.10
C PHE A 262 -5.61 -17.39 1.00
N TRP A 263 -4.54 -17.08 1.73
CA TRP A 263 -3.86 -17.98 2.68
C TRP A 263 -3.70 -17.38 4.08
N PRO A 264 -4.79 -16.96 4.76
CA PRO A 264 -4.69 -16.38 6.10
C PRO A 264 -4.01 -17.33 7.11
N GLU A 265 -4.09 -18.64 6.92
CA GLU A 265 -3.47 -19.67 7.75
C GLU A 265 -1.94 -19.72 7.67
N HIS A 266 -1.33 -19.18 6.62
CA HIS A 266 0.13 -19.04 6.52
C HIS A 266 0.66 -17.90 7.38
N TYR A 267 -0.18 -16.91 7.71
CA TYR A 267 0.21 -15.75 8.51
C TYR A 267 -0.11 -16.00 9.98
N ARG A 268 0.80 -16.70 10.67
CA ARG A 268 0.71 -16.96 12.11
C ARG A 268 1.07 -15.70 12.90
N PRO A 269 0.67 -15.60 14.18
CA PRO A 269 0.99 -14.43 15.01
C PRO A 269 2.50 -14.15 15.13
N ASP A 270 3.31 -15.21 15.11
CA ASP A 270 4.75 -15.22 15.36
C ASP A 270 5.60 -15.44 14.10
N ARG A 271 5.02 -15.93 13.00
CA ARG A 271 5.77 -16.32 11.79
C ARG A 271 4.91 -16.35 10.53
N ILE A 272 5.58 -16.45 9.38
CA ILE A 272 4.94 -16.72 8.08
C ILE A 272 5.40 -18.08 7.58
N GLU A 273 4.45 -18.98 7.28
CA GLU A 273 4.76 -20.29 6.72
C GLU A 273 5.14 -20.18 5.24
N THR A 274 6.13 -20.96 4.79
CA THR A 274 6.52 -21.03 3.37
C THR A 274 5.48 -21.76 2.52
N TRP A 275 5.52 -21.54 1.21
CA TRP A 275 4.70 -22.24 0.23
C TRP A 275 5.53 -23.19 -0.64
N SER A 276 4.92 -24.29 -1.01
CA SER A 276 5.40 -25.28 -1.97
C SER A 276 4.64 -25.18 -3.29
N ALA A 277 5.10 -25.90 -4.31
CA ALA A 277 4.36 -26.02 -5.57
C ALA A 277 3.02 -26.78 -5.39
N GLU A 278 2.89 -27.61 -4.35
CA GLU A 278 1.69 -28.38 -4.06
C GLU A 278 0.55 -27.51 -3.52
N ASP A 279 0.86 -26.32 -3.01
CA ASP A 279 -0.11 -25.32 -2.53
C ASP A 279 -0.83 -24.59 -3.69
N HIS A 280 -0.67 -25.06 -4.93
CA HIS A 280 -1.30 -24.48 -6.10
C HIS A 280 -2.83 -24.55 -6.02
N ASP A 281 -3.46 -23.37 -5.98
CA ASP A 281 -4.90 -23.19 -6.10
C ASP A 281 -5.25 -22.52 -7.44
N ALA A 282 -6.05 -23.21 -8.26
CA ALA A 282 -6.42 -22.72 -9.59
C ALA A 282 -7.29 -21.45 -9.54
N ALA A 283 -8.09 -21.27 -8.48
CA ALA A 283 -8.91 -20.08 -8.33
C ALA A 283 -8.05 -18.85 -8.01
N PHE A 284 -7.06 -18.99 -7.13
CA PHE A 284 -6.08 -17.96 -6.86
C PHE A 284 -5.20 -17.68 -8.09
N ALA A 285 -4.66 -18.71 -8.75
CA ALA A 285 -3.81 -18.52 -9.92
C ALA A 285 -4.47 -17.63 -10.97
N ARG A 286 -5.75 -17.91 -11.28
CA ARG A 286 -6.56 -17.05 -12.16
C ARG A 286 -6.78 -15.67 -11.57
N TYR A 287 -7.15 -15.56 -10.29
CA TYR A 287 -7.35 -14.25 -9.64
C TYR A 287 -6.09 -13.38 -9.71
N PHE A 288 -4.92 -13.97 -9.47
CA PHE A 288 -3.62 -13.32 -9.48
C PHE A 288 -3.26 -12.83 -10.88
N ARG A 289 -3.42 -13.69 -11.91
CA ARG A 289 -3.26 -13.34 -13.33
C ARG A 289 -4.17 -12.18 -13.75
N THR A 290 -5.46 -12.27 -13.43
CA THR A 290 -6.42 -11.20 -13.69
C THR A 290 -6.03 -9.91 -12.94
N HIS A 291 -5.52 -10.01 -11.71
CA HIS A 291 -5.08 -8.85 -10.94
C HIS A 291 -3.90 -8.13 -11.61
N MET A 292 -2.90 -8.88 -12.08
CA MET A 292 -1.79 -8.31 -12.85
C MET A 292 -2.29 -7.57 -14.10
N ALA A 293 -3.22 -8.18 -14.84
CA ALA A 293 -3.84 -7.56 -16.01
C ALA A 293 -4.59 -6.26 -15.71
N LYS A 294 -5.24 -6.16 -14.55
CA LYS A 294 -5.88 -4.91 -14.10
C LYS A 294 -4.88 -3.81 -13.79
N ILE A 295 -3.73 -4.15 -13.19
CA ILE A 295 -2.66 -3.18 -12.93
C ILE A 295 -2.04 -2.70 -14.24
N VAL A 296 -1.82 -3.61 -15.21
CA VAL A 296 -1.37 -3.20 -16.56
C VAL A 296 -2.40 -2.28 -17.21
N ALA A 297 -3.69 -2.62 -17.15
CA ALA A 297 -4.76 -1.80 -17.71
C ALA A 297 -4.90 -0.42 -17.04
N SER A 298 -4.40 -0.23 -15.81
CA SER A 298 -4.46 1.06 -15.12
C SER A 298 -3.37 2.05 -15.57
N LYS A 299 -2.31 1.58 -16.25
CA LYS A 299 -1.24 2.40 -16.80
C LYS A 299 -1.28 2.39 -18.34
N PRO A 300 -1.75 3.47 -19.00
CA PRO A 300 -1.77 3.55 -20.45
C PRO A 300 -0.38 3.31 -21.07
N GLY A 301 -0.32 2.47 -22.09
CA GLY A 301 0.92 2.14 -22.82
C GLY A 301 1.75 1.02 -22.20
N ALA A 302 1.46 0.60 -20.96
CA ALA A 302 2.12 -0.56 -20.37
C ALA A 302 1.60 -1.87 -20.97
N SER A 303 2.47 -2.88 -21.01
CA SER A 303 2.23 -4.18 -21.62
C SER A 303 2.79 -5.34 -20.79
N ARG A 304 3.35 -5.06 -19.61
CA ARG A 304 3.87 -6.07 -18.69
C ARG A 304 3.67 -5.65 -17.25
N TYR A 305 3.50 -6.64 -16.39
CA TYR A 305 3.42 -6.42 -14.95
C TYR A 305 4.81 -6.47 -14.32
N VAL A 306 5.07 -5.53 -13.40
CA VAL A 306 6.20 -5.61 -12.48
C VAL A 306 5.72 -5.41 -11.05
N SER A 307 6.21 -6.22 -10.11
CA SER A 307 5.99 -5.99 -8.70
C SER A 307 7.24 -6.22 -7.89
N LYS A 308 7.18 -5.76 -6.64
CA LYS A 308 8.14 -6.12 -5.62
C LYS A 308 7.38 -6.66 -4.43
N ASN A 309 7.84 -7.78 -3.89
CA ASN A 309 7.33 -8.31 -2.63
C ASN A 309 8.45 -9.09 -1.94
N ASN A 310 8.88 -8.65 -0.76
CA ASN A 310 10.00 -9.31 -0.06
C ASN A 310 9.64 -10.75 0.31
N ALA A 311 8.40 -11.01 0.71
CA ALA A 311 7.96 -12.33 1.12
C ALA A 311 7.80 -13.31 -0.06
N ASN A 312 7.98 -12.89 -1.32
CA ASN A 312 7.98 -13.81 -2.47
C ASN A 312 9.12 -14.83 -2.40
N ILE A 313 10.20 -14.56 -1.67
CA ILE A 313 11.24 -15.56 -1.35
C ILE A 313 10.68 -16.79 -0.62
N ALA A 314 9.54 -16.69 0.07
CA ALA A 314 8.91 -17.81 0.78
C ALA A 314 8.09 -18.73 -0.13
N ARG A 315 7.88 -18.35 -1.40
CA ARG A 315 6.89 -19.00 -2.29
C ARG A 315 7.38 -19.13 -3.74
N LEU A 316 8.69 -19.17 -3.95
CA LEU A 316 9.30 -19.28 -5.28
C LEU A 316 8.74 -20.46 -6.11
N PRO A 317 8.62 -21.70 -5.57
CA PRO A 317 8.08 -22.82 -6.34
C PRO A 317 6.62 -22.61 -6.77
N LEU A 318 5.81 -21.98 -5.91
CA LEU A 318 4.41 -21.69 -6.19
C LEU A 318 4.28 -20.60 -7.27
N LEU A 319 5.12 -19.56 -7.21
CA LEU A 319 5.17 -18.54 -8.25
C LEU A 319 5.55 -19.11 -9.61
N ASP A 320 6.53 -20.02 -9.67
CA ASP A 320 6.89 -20.71 -10.91
C ASP A 320 5.74 -21.54 -11.47
N THR A 321 4.89 -22.10 -10.59
CA THR A 321 3.71 -22.88 -11.00
C THR A 321 2.59 -21.99 -11.53
N ILE A 322 2.31 -20.87 -10.85
CA ILE A 322 1.25 -19.93 -11.24
C ILE A 322 1.66 -19.11 -12.48
N CYS A 323 2.94 -18.74 -12.55
CA CYS A 323 3.53 -17.86 -13.52
C CYS A 323 4.77 -18.47 -14.20
N PRO A 324 4.63 -19.55 -14.99
CA PRO A 324 5.78 -20.21 -15.64
C PRO A 324 6.49 -19.33 -16.68
N ASP A 325 5.84 -18.26 -17.15
CA ASP A 325 6.37 -17.25 -18.06
C ASP A 325 7.04 -16.07 -17.34
N ALA A 326 7.09 -16.06 -16.00
CA ALA A 326 7.67 -14.96 -15.24
C ALA A 326 9.19 -14.96 -15.24
N THR A 327 9.75 -13.78 -14.92
CA THR A 327 11.13 -13.64 -14.47
C THR A 327 11.14 -13.18 -13.02
N ILE A 328 11.87 -13.87 -12.16
CA ILE A 328 11.98 -13.52 -10.73
C ILE A 328 13.36 -12.93 -10.48
N VAL A 329 13.45 -11.62 -10.35
CA VAL A 329 14.70 -10.91 -10.07
C VAL A 329 14.99 -10.94 -8.57
N ILE A 330 16.14 -11.50 -8.20
CA ILE A 330 16.58 -11.66 -6.82
C ILE A 330 17.89 -10.90 -6.59
N PRO A 331 17.82 -9.63 -6.15
CA PRO A 331 18.99 -8.89 -5.70
C PRO A 331 19.58 -9.56 -4.46
N VAL A 332 20.89 -9.76 -4.47
CA VAL A 332 21.68 -10.30 -3.36
C VAL A 332 22.71 -9.26 -2.96
N ARG A 333 22.88 -9.06 -1.66
CA ARG A 333 23.77 -8.05 -1.09
C ARG A 333 24.72 -8.69 -0.09
N GLU A 334 25.90 -8.09 0.08
CA GLU A 334 26.88 -8.49 1.07
C GLU A 334 26.21 -8.65 2.45
N PRO A 335 26.39 -9.81 3.10
CA PRO A 335 25.59 -10.20 4.27
C PRO A 335 25.74 -9.26 5.45
N ARG A 336 26.95 -8.74 5.73
CA ARG A 336 27.17 -7.84 6.86
C ARG A 336 26.51 -6.49 6.62
N ALA A 337 26.65 -5.94 5.42
CA ALA A 337 26.02 -4.68 5.04
C ALA A 337 24.48 -4.78 5.10
N GLN A 338 23.92 -5.89 4.63
CA GLN A 338 22.49 -6.13 4.68
C GLN A 338 21.99 -6.32 6.12
N VAL A 339 22.61 -7.20 6.91
CA VAL A 339 22.23 -7.47 8.31
C VAL A 339 22.30 -6.20 9.15
N ALA A 340 23.38 -5.43 9.06
CA ALA A 340 23.48 -4.17 9.80
C ALA A 340 22.38 -3.18 9.41
N SER A 341 21.94 -3.17 8.14
CA SER A 341 20.80 -2.36 7.71
C SER A 341 19.46 -2.88 8.21
N LEU A 342 19.28 -4.20 8.33
CA LEU A 342 18.07 -4.82 8.86
C LEU A 342 17.90 -4.48 10.34
N MET A 343 18.96 -4.64 11.14
CA MET A 343 18.98 -4.31 12.57
C MET A 343 18.60 -2.85 12.83
N ARG A 344 19.28 -1.90 12.17
CA ARG A 344 18.97 -0.47 12.32
C ARG A 344 17.53 -0.14 11.94
N LEU A 345 16.99 -0.81 10.92
CA LEU A 345 15.62 -0.57 10.50
C LEU A 345 14.61 -1.18 11.48
N HIS A 346 14.91 -2.36 12.02
CA HIS A 346 14.11 -2.98 13.08
C HIS A 346 13.97 -2.05 14.30
N GLU A 347 15.08 -1.51 14.81
CA GLU A 347 15.08 -0.56 15.92
C GLU A 347 14.27 0.70 15.63
N ARG A 348 14.41 1.28 14.43
CA ARG A 348 13.60 2.43 14.00
C ARG A 348 12.10 2.12 13.99
N PHE A 349 11.72 0.92 13.53
CA PHE A 349 10.31 0.52 13.52
C PHE A 349 9.78 0.19 14.92
N LEU A 350 10.62 -0.29 15.86
CA LEU A 350 10.21 -0.43 17.26
C LEU A 350 9.82 0.93 17.85
N ASP A 351 10.66 1.95 17.65
CA ASP A 351 10.39 3.31 18.09
C ASP A 351 9.17 3.93 17.37
N LEU A 352 9.06 3.76 16.05
CA LEU A 352 7.91 4.25 15.27
C LEU A 352 6.60 3.61 15.75
N HIS A 353 6.55 2.29 15.90
CA HIS A 353 5.34 1.59 16.33
C HIS A 353 4.94 1.93 17.77
N ALA A 354 5.91 2.24 18.63
CA ALA A 354 5.64 2.71 19.99
C ALA A 354 5.00 4.11 20.01
N ARG A 355 5.41 5.00 19.09
CA ARG A 355 4.90 6.38 19.00
C ARG A 355 3.60 6.51 18.19
N GLU A 356 3.39 5.66 17.19
CA GLU A 356 2.22 5.69 16.30
C GLU A 356 1.57 4.30 16.14
N PRO A 357 0.62 3.92 17.02
CA PRO A 357 -0.05 2.61 16.96
C PRO A 357 -0.84 2.34 15.66
N PHE A 358 -1.34 3.40 15.01
CA PHE A 358 -1.99 3.28 13.70
C PHE A 358 -0.99 2.81 12.64
N GLY A 359 0.24 3.31 12.64
CA GLY A 359 1.29 2.93 11.70
C GLY A 359 1.55 1.42 11.71
N ARG A 360 1.64 0.82 12.90
CA ARG A 360 1.75 -0.64 13.04
C ARG A 360 0.59 -1.38 12.38
N ARG A 361 -0.65 -1.04 12.72
CA ARG A 361 -1.86 -1.71 12.17
C ARG A 361 -1.98 -1.52 10.67
N TYR A 362 -1.61 -0.34 10.17
CA TYR A 362 -1.58 -0.02 8.75
C TYR A 362 -0.57 -0.91 8.02
N MET A 363 0.65 -1.03 8.55
CA MET A 363 1.69 -1.90 7.99
C MET A 363 1.29 -3.37 8.03
N GLU A 364 0.75 -3.85 9.15
CA GLU A 364 0.24 -5.23 9.26
C GLU A 364 -0.89 -5.49 8.25
N GLY A 365 -1.79 -4.53 8.05
CA GLY A 365 -2.88 -4.62 7.05
C GLY A 365 -2.38 -4.65 5.60
N LEU A 366 -1.19 -4.12 5.35
CA LEU A 366 -0.50 -4.20 4.07
C LEU A 366 0.33 -5.46 3.88
N GLY A 367 0.60 -6.21 4.96
CA GLY A 367 1.47 -7.38 4.95
C GLY A 367 2.94 -7.07 5.21
N HIS A 368 3.25 -5.87 5.73
CA HIS A 368 4.61 -5.50 6.12
C HIS A 368 4.95 -6.04 7.51
N PHE A 369 5.49 -7.25 7.54
CA PHE A 369 5.86 -7.98 8.76
C PHE A 369 7.38 -8.06 8.99
N GLU A 370 8.16 -7.21 8.33
CA GLU A 370 9.61 -7.39 8.32
C GLU A 370 10.32 -6.77 9.53
N PHE A 371 9.67 -5.88 10.29
CA PHE A 371 10.35 -5.05 11.30
C PHE A 371 9.46 -4.63 12.49
N GLY A 372 10.14 -4.14 13.53
CA GLY A 372 9.52 -3.58 14.72
C GLY A 372 8.58 -4.56 15.42
N GLN A 373 7.56 -4.00 16.07
CA GLN A 373 6.52 -4.78 16.74
C GLN A 373 5.64 -5.63 15.80
N ALA A 374 5.73 -5.42 14.48
CA ALA A 374 4.99 -6.20 13.48
C ALA A 374 5.80 -7.40 12.95
N LEU A 375 7.03 -7.60 13.45
CA LEU A 375 7.95 -8.64 12.97
C LEU A 375 7.30 -10.03 13.04
N ARG A 376 7.17 -10.69 11.89
CA ARG A 376 6.81 -12.11 11.74
C ARG A 376 7.78 -12.74 10.76
N PRO A 377 8.88 -13.35 11.24
CA PRO A 377 9.88 -13.95 10.37
C PRO A 377 9.26 -15.08 9.53
N VAL A 378 9.71 -15.22 8.30
CA VAL A 378 9.33 -16.39 7.49
C VAL A 378 10.03 -17.63 8.07
N ALA A 379 9.29 -18.73 8.23
CA ALA A 379 9.76 -19.99 8.80
C ALA A 379 10.55 -20.83 7.77
N PHE A 380 11.65 -20.28 7.24
CA PHE A 380 12.49 -20.99 6.28
C PHE A 380 13.00 -22.32 6.84
N GLY A 381 12.91 -23.38 6.03
CA GLY A 381 13.31 -24.73 6.44
C GLY A 381 12.50 -25.29 7.61
N GLY A 382 11.29 -24.77 7.87
CA GLY A 382 10.44 -25.17 8.99
C GLY A 382 10.93 -24.70 10.36
N THR A 383 11.89 -23.78 10.41
CA THR A 383 12.43 -23.25 11.67
C THR A 383 11.73 -21.94 12.02
N THR A 384 11.15 -21.87 13.23
CA THR A 384 10.62 -20.63 13.79
C THR A 384 11.74 -19.83 14.44
N ALA A 385 11.92 -18.58 14.02
CA ALA A 385 12.90 -17.69 14.63
C ALA A 385 12.33 -17.08 15.93
N ASP A 386 13.19 -16.97 16.95
CA ASP A 386 12.83 -16.32 18.21
C ASP A 386 12.92 -14.79 18.06
N VAL A 387 11.76 -14.14 17.91
CA VAL A 387 11.65 -12.69 17.71
C VAL A 387 12.15 -11.88 18.90
N GLU A 388 12.24 -12.45 20.11
CA GLU A 388 12.79 -11.75 21.27
C GLU A 388 14.29 -11.49 21.11
N MET A 389 14.97 -12.30 20.28
CA MET A 389 16.38 -12.15 19.95
C MET A 389 16.65 -11.15 18.80
N ALA A 390 15.61 -10.50 18.24
CA ALA A 390 15.74 -9.63 17.07
C ALA A 390 16.53 -8.33 17.29
N SER A 391 16.94 -8.05 18.53
CA SER A 391 17.92 -7.01 18.86
C SER A 391 19.37 -7.41 18.58
N GLY A 392 19.66 -8.72 18.49
CA GLY A 392 21.00 -9.27 18.31
C GLY A 392 21.38 -9.54 16.86
N ALA A 393 22.67 -9.39 16.54
CA ALA A 393 23.21 -9.68 15.22
C ALA A 393 23.01 -11.15 14.77
N ASP A 394 23.18 -12.09 15.70
CA ASP A 394 23.07 -13.52 15.43
C ASP A 394 21.67 -13.93 14.95
N PHE A 395 20.61 -13.29 15.44
CA PHE A 395 19.25 -13.49 14.95
C PHE A 395 19.17 -13.17 13.45
N TRP A 396 19.62 -11.98 13.07
CA TRP A 396 19.55 -11.52 11.69
C TRP A 396 20.48 -12.30 10.76
N LEU A 397 21.64 -12.75 11.24
CA LEU A 397 22.53 -13.62 10.48
C LEU A 397 21.89 -15.00 10.23
N ARG A 398 21.29 -15.62 11.25
CA ARG A 398 20.58 -16.89 11.08
C ARG A 398 19.39 -16.74 10.13
N TYR A 399 18.64 -15.65 10.26
CA TYR A 399 17.52 -15.36 9.36
C TYR A 399 17.99 -15.13 7.92
N TRP A 400 19.09 -14.39 7.73
CA TRP A 400 19.71 -14.17 6.42
C TRP A 400 20.17 -15.50 5.80
N ILE A 401 20.89 -16.32 6.57
CA ILE A 401 21.37 -17.64 6.13
C ILE A 401 20.17 -18.51 5.71
N GLY A 402 19.19 -18.69 6.59
CA GLY A 402 18.02 -19.54 6.31
C GLY A 402 17.21 -19.05 5.10
N ALA A 403 17.06 -17.74 4.93
CA ALA A 403 16.38 -17.17 3.77
C ALA A 403 17.10 -17.51 2.46
N TYR A 404 18.41 -17.30 2.39
CA TYR A 404 19.14 -17.51 1.14
C TYR A 404 19.52 -18.97 0.88
N GLU A 405 19.65 -19.81 1.92
CA GLU A 405 19.68 -21.26 1.74
C GLU A 405 18.36 -21.76 1.15
N HIS A 406 17.22 -21.25 1.66
CA HIS A 406 15.91 -21.55 1.07
C HIS A 406 15.84 -21.09 -0.39
N VAL A 407 16.26 -19.86 -0.71
CA VAL A 407 16.32 -19.37 -2.10
C VAL A 407 17.20 -20.26 -2.97
N LEU A 408 18.39 -20.65 -2.51
CA LEU A 408 19.27 -21.55 -3.28
C LEU A 408 18.61 -22.89 -3.57
N ALA A 409 17.87 -23.43 -2.60
CA ALA A 409 17.18 -24.71 -2.70
C ALA A 409 15.91 -24.66 -3.57
N THR A 410 15.20 -23.54 -3.62
CA THR A 410 13.85 -23.46 -4.21
C THR A 410 13.75 -22.60 -5.47
N ALA A 411 14.71 -21.71 -5.73
CA ALA A 411 14.68 -20.85 -6.91
C ALA A 411 14.80 -21.67 -8.20
N GLY A 412 13.74 -21.65 -9.01
CA GLY A 412 13.68 -22.31 -10.31
C GLY A 412 14.43 -21.60 -11.43
N ARG A 413 14.14 -21.99 -12.68
CA ARG A 413 14.84 -21.49 -13.88
C ARG A 413 14.48 -20.05 -14.24
N SER A 414 13.36 -19.54 -13.75
CA SER A 414 12.88 -18.16 -13.91
C SER A 414 13.67 -17.16 -13.07
N ALA A 415 14.45 -17.64 -12.09
CA ALA A 415 15.16 -16.81 -11.14
C ALA A 415 16.42 -16.20 -11.75
N VAL A 416 16.52 -14.88 -11.67
CA VAL A 416 17.65 -14.08 -12.12
C VAL A 416 18.30 -13.43 -10.90
N PHE A 417 19.47 -13.93 -10.51
CA PHE A 417 20.23 -13.42 -9.38
C PHE A 417 21.02 -12.19 -9.81
N VAL A 418 20.97 -11.13 -9.02
CA VAL A 418 21.69 -9.88 -9.29
C VAL A 418 22.57 -9.56 -8.10
N ASP A 419 23.89 -9.51 -8.31
CA ASP A 419 24.80 -8.94 -7.32
C ASP A 419 24.50 -7.44 -7.20
N HIS A 420 23.87 -7.05 -6.10
CA HIS A 420 23.47 -5.68 -5.86
C HIS A 420 24.66 -4.76 -5.63
N ASP A 421 25.74 -5.27 -5.03
CA ASP A 421 26.94 -4.48 -4.76
C ASP A 421 27.70 -4.23 -6.07
N ALA A 422 27.80 -5.23 -6.95
CA ALA A 422 28.34 -5.07 -8.30
C ALA A 422 27.49 -4.14 -9.17
N LEU A 423 26.15 -4.29 -9.15
CA LEU A 423 25.22 -3.37 -9.82
C LEU A 423 25.42 -1.92 -9.35
N CYS A 424 25.62 -1.71 -8.05
CA CYS A 424 25.85 -0.38 -7.51
C CYS A 424 27.22 0.19 -7.89
N ALA A 425 28.23 -0.66 -8.02
CA ALA A 425 29.59 -0.25 -8.39
C ALA A 425 29.73 0.04 -9.89
N ALA A 426 29.10 -0.76 -10.75
CA ALA A 426 29.20 -0.70 -12.20
C ALA A 426 27.82 -0.86 -12.88
N PRO A 427 26.87 0.08 -12.65
CA PRO A 427 25.50 -0.06 -13.14
C PRO A 427 25.40 -0.16 -14.67
N HIS A 428 26.30 0.51 -15.40
CA HIS A 428 26.34 0.45 -16.86
C HIS A 428 26.75 -0.93 -17.42
N GLU A 429 27.36 -1.80 -16.61
CA GLU A 429 27.75 -3.15 -17.01
C GLU A 429 26.68 -4.19 -16.64
N THR A 430 25.98 -3.99 -15.53
CA THR A 430 24.98 -4.94 -15.03
C THR A 430 23.56 -4.67 -15.57
N LEU A 431 23.15 -3.41 -15.74
CA LEU A 431 21.81 -3.08 -16.23
C LEU A 431 21.49 -3.63 -17.63
N PRO A 432 22.42 -3.65 -18.61
CA PRO A 432 22.17 -4.30 -19.89
C PRO A 432 21.89 -5.80 -19.75
N ALA A 433 22.70 -6.51 -18.95
CA ALA A 433 22.51 -7.94 -18.72
C ALA A 433 21.18 -8.24 -18.00
N LEU A 434 20.80 -7.38 -17.05
CA LEU A 434 19.49 -7.46 -16.40
C LEU A 434 18.34 -7.26 -17.40
N ALA A 435 18.42 -6.21 -18.24
CA ALA A 435 17.40 -5.91 -19.24
C ALA A 435 17.22 -7.07 -20.24
N GLU A 436 18.32 -7.69 -20.67
CA GLU A 436 18.31 -8.89 -21.49
C GLU A 436 17.66 -10.07 -20.75
N ALA A 437 18.06 -10.33 -19.51
CA ALA A 437 17.55 -11.45 -18.71
C ALA A 437 16.03 -11.36 -18.44
N ILE A 438 15.50 -10.15 -18.25
CA ILE A 438 14.05 -9.93 -18.09
C ILE A 438 13.32 -9.76 -19.44
N GLY A 439 14.05 -9.79 -20.56
CA GLY A 439 13.53 -9.58 -21.91
C GLY A 439 12.79 -8.25 -22.07
N ALA A 440 13.37 -7.15 -21.58
CA ALA A 440 12.80 -5.81 -21.70
C ALA A 440 12.99 -5.24 -23.10
N ASP A 441 11.94 -4.63 -23.66
CA ASP A 441 11.98 -4.00 -24.98
C ASP A 441 12.70 -2.63 -24.91
N ALA A 442 12.58 -1.94 -23.78
CA ALA A 442 13.15 -0.60 -23.56
C ALA A 442 14.48 -0.63 -22.79
N THR A 443 15.47 -1.40 -23.27
CA THR A 443 16.78 -1.55 -22.62
C THR A 443 17.48 -0.22 -22.33
N ASP A 444 17.49 0.71 -23.29
CA ASP A 444 18.15 2.01 -23.14
C ASP A 444 17.56 2.81 -21.96
N VAL A 445 16.23 2.76 -21.78
CA VAL A 445 15.54 3.45 -20.67
C VAL A 445 15.96 2.89 -19.31
N ILE A 446 16.19 1.59 -19.22
CA ILE A 446 16.69 0.93 -18.00
C ILE A 446 18.13 1.37 -17.74
N VAL A 447 18.99 1.34 -18.76
CA VAL A 447 20.42 1.69 -18.64
C VAL A 447 20.63 3.16 -18.30
N ASP A 448 19.80 4.07 -18.81
CA ASP A 448 19.83 5.50 -18.48
C ASP A 448 19.63 5.78 -16.98
N ARG A 449 19.08 4.82 -16.24
CA ARG A 449 18.93 4.90 -14.77
C ARG A 449 20.19 4.57 -14.00
N ALA A 450 21.30 4.23 -14.66
CA ALA A 450 22.56 3.94 -13.99
C ALA A 450 23.01 5.03 -12.98
N THR A 451 22.67 6.30 -13.25
CA THR A 451 23.06 7.45 -12.42
C THR A 451 22.44 7.48 -11.02
N ILE A 452 21.37 6.74 -10.76
CA ILE A 452 20.74 6.70 -9.43
C ILE A 452 21.49 5.76 -8.46
N PHE A 453 22.30 4.86 -9.00
CA PHE A 453 23.08 3.92 -8.21
C PHE A 453 24.33 4.60 -7.64
N ARG A 454 24.69 4.19 -6.43
CA ARG A 454 25.87 4.70 -5.72
C ARG A 454 26.71 3.52 -5.29
N SER A 455 28.01 3.59 -5.54
CA SER A 455 28.94 2.54 -5.12
C SER A 455 28.79 2.27 -3.61
N PRO A 456 28.73 0.99 -3.21
CA PRO A 456 28.58 0.65 -1.81
C PRO A 456 29.84 1.06 -1.03
N GLY A 457 29.65 1.53 0.20
CA GLY A 457 30.74 1.68 1.15
C GLY A 457 31.27 0.31 1.61
N PRO A 458 32.41 0.28 2.32
CA PRO A 458 32.93 -0.96 2.88
C PRO A 458 31.90 -1.60 3.82
N PRO A 459 31.77 -2.95 3.82
CA PRO A 459 30.86 -3.62 4.73
C PRO A 459 31.21 -3.30 6.19
N PRO A 460 30.22 -2.96 7.03
CA PRO A 460 30.47 -2.65 8.43
C PRO A 460 30.95 -3.89 9.19
N GLU A 461 31.67 -3.66 10.28
CA GLU A 461 31.84 -4.66 11.31
C GLU A 461 30.53 -4.79 12.10
N ILE A 462 30.21 -6.02 12.52
CA ILE A 462 29.03 -6.30 13.32
C ILE A 462 29.53 -6.76 14.68
N ASP A 463 29.66 -5.82 15.60
CA ASP A 463 30.01 -6.09 16.99
C ASP A 463 29.00 -7.11 17.54
N SER A 464 29.50 -8.16 18.21
CA SER A 464 28.74 -9.32 18.74
C SER A 464 28.30 -10.43 17.77
N ALA A 465 28.59 -10.33 16.47
CA ALA A 465 28.29 -11.42 15.54
C ALA A 465 29.19 -12.65 15.73
N SER A 466 28.58 -13.83 15.83
CA SER A 466 29.28 -15.11 15.94
C SER A 466 30.17 -15.39 14.70
N PRO A 467 31.49 -15.63 14.87
CA PRO A 467 32.40 -15.88 13.74
C PRO A 467 32.00 -17.07 12.85
N PRO A 468 31.50 -18.20 13.40
CA PRO A 468 30.91 -19.27 12.59
C PRO A 468 29.72 -18.82 11.72
N LEU A 469 28.81 -17.99 12.25
CA LEU A 469 27.67 -17.49 11.47
C LEU A 469 28.14 -16.56 10.35
N LEU A 470 29.11 -15.69 10.61
CA LEU A 470 29.71 -14.83 9.58
C LEU A 470 30.39 -15.66 8.47
N ALA A 471 31.11 -16.73 8.84
CA ALA A 471 31.73 -17.63 7.88
C ALA A 471 30.67 -18.35 7.02
N HIS A 472 29.58 -18.79 7.65
CA HIS A 472 28.48 -19.45 6.95
C HIS A 472 27.76 -18.48 5.98
N ALA A 473 27.42 -17.28 6.45
CA ALA A 473 26.80 -16.25 5.61
C ALA A 473 27.67 -15.90 4.39
N ARG A 474 29.00 -15.83 4.55
CA ARG A 474 29.92 -15.63 3.41
C ARG A 474 29.90 -16.79 2.41
N ALA A 475 29.83 -18.03 2.88
CA ALA A 475 29.77 -19.20 2.01
C ALA A 475 28.46 -19.24 1.21
N VAL A 476 27.32 -18.98 1.87
CA VAL A 476 26.01 -18.86 1.21
C VAL A 476 26.01 -17.71 0.21
N HIS A 477 26.58 -16.55 0.58
CA HIS A 477 26.73 -15.41 -0.32
C HIS A 477 27.52 -15.76 -1.59
N ALA A 478 28.67 -16.43 -1.44
CA ALA A 478 29.46 -16.87 -2.60
C ALA A 478 28.65 -17.80 -3.53
N ALA A 479 27.91 -18.77 -2.97
CA ALA A 479 27.05 -19.66 -3.76
C ALA A 479 25.92 -18.93 -4.50
N LEU A 480 25.40 -17.82 -3.95
CA LEU A 480 24.44 -16.96 -4.65
C LEU A 480 25.11 -16.19 -5.80
N LEU A 481 26.32 -15.66 -5.57
CA LEU A 481 27.07 -14.92 -6.59
C LEU A 481 27.50 -15.82 -7.76
N ASP A 482 27.78 -17.09 -7.52
CA ASP A 482 28.05 -18.07 -8.57
C ASP A 482 26.84 -18.27 -9.53
N ARG A 483 25.62 -17.92 -9.09
CA ARG A 483 24.39 -17.92 -9.90
C ARG A 483 24.01 -16.54 -10.44
N ALA A 484 24.71 -15.48 -10.02
CA ALA A 484 24.39 -14.12 -10.42
C ALA A 484 24.71 -13.84 -11.89
N LEU A 485 24.01 -12.87 -12.47
CA LEU A 485 24.30 -12.38 -13.81
C LEU A 485 25.77 -11.97 -13.92
N ALA A 486 26.46 -12.50 -14.93
CA ALA A 486 27.75 -11.98 -15.33
C ALA A 486 27.57 -10.59 -15.95
N PRO A 487 28.46 -9.61 -15.66
CA PRO A 487 28.45 -8.33 -16.35
C PRO A 487 28.57 -8.54 -17.87
N ALA A 488 27.86 -7.74 -18.66
CA ALA A 488 27.99 -7.81 -20.11
C ALA A 488 29.45 -7.48 -20.49
N ALA A 489 30.09 -8.36 -21.26
CA ALA A 489 31.44 -8.08 -21.77
C ALA A 489 31.40 -6.74 -22.54
N PRO A 490 32.39 -5.84 -22.37
CA PRO A 490 32.39 -4.57 -23.07
C PRO A 490 32.36 -4.81 -24.57
N SER A 491 31.26 -4.46 -25.22
CA SER A 491 31.17 -4.53 -26.67
C SER A 491 32.15 -3.50 -27.24
N HIS A 492 33.33 -3.95 -27.64
CA HIS A 492 34.23 -3.15 -28.45
C HIS A 492 33.58 -2.90 -29.82
N ARG A 493 32.69 -1.90 -29.91
CA ARG A 493 32.35 -1.30 -31.20
C ARG A 493 33.58 -0.57 -31.71
N ARG A 494 34.39 -1.28 -32.51
CA ARG A 494 35.20 -0.65 -33.55
C ARG A 494 34.25 0.12 -34.47
N LYS A 495 34.03 1.40 -34.17
CA LYS A 495 33.82 2.42 -35.19
C LYS A 495 35.17 3.09 -35.45
N VAL A 496 35.90 2.54 -36.41
CA VAL A 496 36.86 3.30 -37.22
C VAL A 496 36.07 3.58 -38.49
N ILE A 497 35.37 4.72 -38.60
CA ILE A 497 35.78 5.99 -39.21
C ILE A 497 36.42 5.81 -40.60
N ALA A 498 35.74 6.46 -41.57
CA ALA A 498 36.10 6.76 -42.97
C ALA A 498 35.98 5.62 -43.98
#